data_AF-A0A2H0SQR2-F1
#
_entry.id   AF-A0A2H0SQR2-F1
#
_cell.length_a   1.000
_cell.length_b   1.000
_cell.length_c   1.000
_cell.angle_alpha   90.00
_cell.angle_beta   90.00
_cell.angle_gamma   90.00
#
_symmetry.space_group_name_H-M   'P 1'
#
loop_
_entity.id
_entity.type
_entity.pdbx_description
1 polymer ?
#
loop_
_entity_poly.entity_id
_entity_poly.type
_entity_poly.pdbx_seq_one_letter_code
_entity_poly.pdbx_strand_id
1 'polypeptide(L)'
;MTQLPKQILQNKQLTWGLVSMIVFQSVVSIAQFFLQKSLFGYKFLGESDLLHFAGIATQTIGGREFILPSGTTAHPNVLAGILVIAGVLLWQRRGDLPRWLALGTLLVGLIALILTISLSAWLAAVLAIAFFLVKNKFDPIQKKLFLIGIWSFAIIIPLTLAQLVQISAHPSLVRRVALNEVAVANFVQNPIWGTGLNTFTKELSLTNTNKDLERFIQPAHNIPLLTLSEIGVVGVLAVLGLLIWLQRKNYHPDSLLLASCIAVPLLSLDHYLYTLESGRLAVAVLLLMVLVKESEKEPDSV
;
A
#
# COMPACT_ATOMS: atom_id res chain seq x y z
N MET A 1 -8.77 2.01 -22.61
CA MET A 1 -7.39 1.48 -22.72
C MET A 1 -6.93 0.92 -21.39
N THR A 2 -6.08 -0.10 -21.41
CA THR A 2 -5.37 -0.65 -20.24
C THR A 2 -4.22 0.27 -19.86
N GLN A 3 -4.03 0.52 -18.57
CA GLN A 3 -2.94 1.31 -17.98
C GLN A 3 -1.72 0.41 -17.70
N LEU A 4 -1.44 -0.53 -18.62
CA LEU A 4 -0.34 -1.48 -18.51
C LEU A 4 0.59 -1.37 -19.72
N PRO A 5 1.91 -1.50 -19.51
CA PRO A 5 2.88 -1.58 -20.59
C PRO A 5 2.59 -2.71 -21.59
N LYS A 6 2.89 -2.51 -22.88
CA LYS A 6 2.73 -3.55 -23.93
C LYS A 6 3.47 -4.85 -23.59
N GLN A 7 4.70 -4.75 -23.09
CA GLN A 7 5.51 -5.90 -22.67
C GLN A 7 4.85 -6.70 -21.54
N ILE A 8 4.23 -6.00 -20.59
CA ILE A 8 3.46 -6.63 -19.53
C ILE A 8 2.25 -7.32 -20.16
N LEU A 9 1.46 -6.61 -20.98
CA LEU A 9 0.24 -7.12 -21.64
C LEU A 9 0.48 -8.41 -22.45
N GLN A 10 1.61 -8.54 -23.14
CA GLN A 10 1.91 -9.71 -23.97
C GLN A 10 2.22 -10.99 -23.17
N ASN A 11 2.61 -10.88 -21.90
CA ASN A 11 2.98 -12.04 -21.09
C ASN A 11 1.76 -12.70 -20.42
N LYS A 12 1.24 -13.78 -21.01
CA LYS A 12 0.12 -14.57 -20.46
C LYS A 12 0.45 -15.28 -19.15
N GLN A 13 1.72 -15.59 -18.86
CA GLN A 13 2.12 -16.25 -17.61
C GLN A 13 1.86 -15.34 -16.41
N LEU A 14 1.96 -14.01 -16.60
CA LEU A 14 1.65 -13.04 -15.55
C LEU A 14 0.20 -13.17 -15.07
N THR A 15 -0.76 -13.38 -15.98
CA THR A 15 -2.17 -13.54 -15.62
C THR A 15 -2.38 -14.76 -14.71
N TRP A 16 -1.78 -15.90 -15.08
CA TRP A 16 -1.84 -17.11 -14.25
C TRP A 16 -1.11 -16.94 -12.92
N GLY A 17 0.01 -16.21 -12.90
CA GLY A 17 0.70 -15.82 -11.66
C GLY A 17 -0.19 -14.98 -10.73
N LEU A 18 -0.89 -13.98 -11.27
CA LEU A 18 -1.83 -13.14 -10.52
C LEU A 18 -3.00 -13.97 -9.97
N VAL A 19 -3.61 -14.83 -10.79
CA VAL A 19 -4.69 -15.72 -10.35
C VAL A 19 -4.22 -16.63 -9.22
N SER A 20 -3.08 -17.29 -9.40
CA SER A 20 -2.53 -18.22 -8.41
C SER A 20 -2.21 -17.49 -7.10
N MET A 21 -1.60 -16.30 -7.17
CA MET A 21 -1.25 -15.50 -6.00
C MET A 21 -2.49 -15.03 -5.23
N ILE A 22 -3.51 -14.48 -5.93
CA ILE A 22 -4.74 -14.02 -5.29
C ILE A 22 -5.46 -15.20 -4.65
N VAL A 23 -5.71 -16.28 -5.39
CA VAL A 23 -6.42 -17.45 -4.86
C VAL A 23 -5.69 -18.05 -3.67
N PHE A 24 -4.37 -18.28 -3.78
CA PHE A 24 -3.58 -18.85 -2.70
C PHE A 24 -3.62 -17.98 -1.43
N GLN A 25 -3.27 -16.70 -1.55
CA GLN A 25 -3.24 -15.79 -0.39
C GLN A 25 -4.62 -15.63 0.25
N SER A 26 -5.66 -15.54 -0.57
CA SER A 26 -7.02 -15.39 -0.08
C SER A 26 -7.55 -16.65 0.60
N VAL A 27 -7.29 -17.85 0.05
CA VAL A 27 -7.69 -19.11 0.70
C VAL A 27 -6.99 -19.27 2.05
N VAL A 28 -5.67 -19.01 2.09
CA VAL A 28 -4.89 -19.05 3.35
C VAL A 28 -5.45 -18.04 4.35
N SER A 29 -5.68 -16.80 3.93
CA SER A 29 -6.23 -15.73 4.77
C SER A 29 -7.62 -16.06 5.32
N ILE A 30 -8.52 -16.59 4.48
CA ILE A 30 -9.86 -17.01 4.89
C ILE A 30 -9.76 -18.14 5.92
N ALA A 31 -8.92 -19.14 5.69
CA ALA A 31 -8.70 -20.22 6.63
C ALA A 31 -8.09 -19.74 7.96
N GLN A 32 -7.12 -18.82 7.94
CA GLN A 32 -6.56 -18.19 9.15
C GLN A 32 -7.64 -17.48 9.96
N PHE A 33 -8.54 -16.73 9.32
CA PHE A 33 -9.62 -16.03 10.02
C PHE A 33 -10.64 -16.98 10.64
N PHE A 34 -11.02 -18.07 9.97
CA PHE A 34 -11.99 -19.00 10.57
C PHE A 34 -11.36 -19.93 11.61
N LEU A 35 -10.12 -20.34 11.42
CA LEU A 35 -9.42 -21.25 12.34
C LEU A 35 -8.72 -20.52 13.49
N GLN A 36 -8.55 -19.20 13.39
CA GLN A 36 -7.90 -18.35 14.39
C GLN A 36 -6.47 -18.83 14.75
N LYS A 37 -5.73 -19.28 13.74
CA LYS A 37 -4.34 -19.76 13.86
C LYS A 37 -3.61 -19.71 12.53
N SER A 38 -2.28 -19.81 12.58
CA SER A 38 -1.45 -20.09 11.40
C SER A 38 -1.66 -21.54 10.90
N LEU A 39 -1.49 -21.77 9.60
CA LEU A 39 -1.79 -23.04 8.94
C LEU A 39 -0.56 -23.92 8.72
N PHE A 40 0.55 -23.32 8.33
CA PHE A 40 1.77 -23.99 7.89
C PHE A 40 2.99 -23.63 8.74
N GLY A 41 2.94 -22.48 9.45
CA GLY A 41 4.01 -21.96 10.29
C GLY A 41 5.13 -21.28 9.50
N TYR A 42 6.01 -20.56 10.21
CA TYR A 42 6.99 -19.64 9.61
C TYR A 42 7.91 -20.27 8.54
N LYS A 43 8.32 -21.53 8.74
CA LYS A 43 9.24 -22.21 7.81
C LYS A 43 8.60 -22.49 6.44
N PHE A 44 7.28 -22.49 6.34
CA PHE A 44 6.56 -22.69 5.10
C PHE A 44 6.08 -21.32 4.58
N LEU A 45 6.87 -20.74 3.67
CA LEU A 45 6.59 -19.47 2.98
C LEU A 45 6.52 -18.21 3.86
N GLY A 46 7.01 -18.26 5.10
CA GLY A 46 7.14 -17.08 5.96
C GLY A 46 5.84 -16.66 6.66
N GLU A 47 4.88 -17.59 6.84
CA GLU A 47 3.65 -17.30 7.58
C GLU A 47 3.94 -16.88 9.03
N SER A 48 3.43 -15.71 9.44
CA SER A 48 3.55 -15.22 10.81
C SER A 48 2.91 -16.20 11.81
N ASP A 49 3.54 -16.40 12.97
CA ASP A 49 2.90 -17.11 14.08
C ASP A 49 1.78 -16.23 14.65
N LEU A 50 0.53 -16.68 14.49
CA LEU A 50 -0.67 -15.95 14.91
C LEU A 50 -1.11 -16.28 16.34
N LEU A 51 -0.42 -17.18 17.06
CA LEU A 51 -0.81 -17.60 18.41
C LEU A 51 0.12 -17.10 19.51
N HIS A 52 1.42 -16.94 19.22
CA HIS A 52 2.43 -16.69 20.27
C HIS A 52 3.15 -15.33 20.16
N PHE A 53 2.81 -14.50 19.17
CA PHE A 53 3.56 -13.27 18.91
C PHE A 53 2.94 -12.04 19.59
N ALA A 54 3.78 -11.21 20.23
CA ALA A 54 3.35 -9.90 20.70
C ALA A 54 3.08 -8.98 19.51
N GLY A 55 1.95 -8.25 19.52
CA GLY A 55 1.59 -7.32 18.45
C GLY A 55 0.83 -7.93 17.28
N ILE A 56 0.18 -9.09 17.47
CA ILE A 56 -0.78 -9.64 16.50
C ILE A 56 -1.91 -8.62 16.27
N ALA A 57 -2.26 -8.43 15.01
CA ALA A 57 -3.39 -7.60 14.63
C ALA A 57 -4.71 -8.30 14.97
N THR A 58 -5.45 -7.72 15.90
CA THR A 58 -6.76 -8.24 16.32
C THR A 58 -7.85 -7.17 16.18
N GLN A 59 -9.10 -7.61 16.10
CA GLN A 59 -10.27 -6.76 16.13
C GLN A 59 -11.35 -7.37 17.01
N THR A 60 -11.95 -6.55 17.88
CA THR A 60 -13.11 -6.97 18.68
C THR A 60 -14.38 -6.86 17.83
N ILE A 61 -15.08 -7.99 17.64
CA ILE A 61 -16.35 -8.11 16.91
C ILE A 61 -17.36 -8.78 17.84
N GLY A 62 -18.43 -8.07 18.19
CA GLY A 62 -19.47 -8.61 19.09
C GLY A 62 -18.96 -9.01 20.49
N GLY A 63 -17.95 -8.29 20.99
CA GLY A 63 -17.32 -8.58 22.30
C GLY A 63 -16.32 -9.72 22.31
N ARG A 64 -16.06 -10.37 21.17
CA ARG A 64 -14.99 -11.37 21.01
C ARG A 64 -13.84 -10.80 20.19
N GLU A 65 -12.63 -11.12 20.59
CA GLU A 65 -11.42 -10.74 19.87
C GLU A 65 -11.15 -11.75 18.74
N PHE A 66 -10.94 -11.23 17.52
CA PHE A 66 -10.60 -12.02 16.34
C PHE A 66 -9.22 -11.60 15.83
N ILE A 67 -8.39 -12.60 15.51
CA ILE A 67 -7.14 -12.41 14.79
C ILE A 67 -7.45 -12.05 13.34
N LEU A 68 -6.85 -10.97 12.86
CA LEU A 68 -6.95 -10.55 11.48
C LEU A 68 -5.94 -11.34 10.62
N PRO A 69 -6.34 -11.84 9.44
CA PRO A 69 -5.51 -12.72 8.67
C PRO A 69 -4.45 -11.95 7.87
N SER A 70 -3.22 -12.46 7.81
CA SER A 70 -2.12 -11.87 7.05
C SER A 70 -1.68 -12.72 5.84
N GLY A 71 -2.32 -13.87 5.61
CA GLY A 71 -1.89 -14.82 4.59
C GLY A 71 -0.47 -15.29 4.90
N THR A 72 0.41 -15.31 3.90
CA THR A 72 1.85 -15.53 4.13
C THR A 72 2.64 -14.20 4.15
N THR A 73 1.96 -13.08 4.43
CA THR A 73 2.61 -11.78 4.59
C THR A 73 2.80 -11.43 6.06
N ALA A 74 3.66 -10.45 6.33
CA ALA A 74 4.00 -10.05 7.70
C ALA A 74 2.83 -9.44 8.48
N HIS A 75 1.83 -8.84 7.81
CA HIS A 75 0.74 -8.11 8.46
C HIS A 75 -0.52 -8.03 7.58
N PRO A 76 -1.75 -8.00 8.13
CA PRO A 76 -2.99 -7.92 7.34
C PRO A 76 -3.03 -6.76 6.34
N ASN A 77 -2.52 -5.59 6.72
CA ASN A 77 -2.47 -4.43 5.80
C ASN A 77 -1.58 -4.66 4.57
N VAL A 78 -0.51 -5.44 4.73
CA VAL A 78 0.42 -5.79 3.64
C VAL A 78 -0.30 -6.70 2.65
N LEU A 79 -0.93 -7.77 3.14
CA LEU A 79 -1.77 -8.65 2.32
C LEU A 79 -2.85 -7.84 1.60
N ALA A 80 -3.57 -6.98 2.31
CA ALA A 80 -4.65 -6.17 1.76
C ALA A 80 -4.17 -5.29 0.60
N GLY A 81 -3.06 -4.56 0.79
CA GLY A 81 -2.48 -3.72 -0.27
C GLY A 81 -2.03 -4.53 -1.48
N ILE A 82 -1.42 -5.70 -1.27
CA ILE A 82 -1.02 -6.61 -2.34
C ILE A 82 -2.24 -7.14 -3.11
N LEU A 83 -3.32 -7.53 -2.42
CA LEU A 83 -4.56 -7.97 -3.05
C LEU A 83 -5.21 -6.87 -3.90
N VAL A 84 -5.17 -5.61 -3.44
CA VAL A 84 -5.68 -4.47 -4.22
C VAL A 84 -4.87 -4.28 -5.50
N ILE A 85 -3.53 -4.26 -5.40
CA ILE A 85 -2.65 -4.11 -6.57
C ILE A 85 -2.88 -5.27 -7.54
N ALA A 86 -2.84 -6.51 -7.05
CA ALA A 86 -3.03 -7.70 -7.87
C ALA A 86 -4.44 -7.75 -8.52
N GLY A 87 -5.48 -7.37 -7.76
CA GLY A 87 -6.85 -7.30 -8.26
C GLY A 87 -7.02 -6.25 -9.37
N VAL A 88 -6.39 -5.08 -9.23
CA VAL A 88 -6.39 -4.04 -10.28
C VAL A 88 -5.65 -4.52 -11.53
N LEU A 89 -4.50 -5.19 -11.37
CA LEU A 89 -3.76 -5.78 -12.49
C LEU A 89 -4.59 -6.86 -13.19
N LEU A 90 -5.19 -7.78 -12.43
CA LEU A 90 -6.06 -8.84 -12.95
C LEU A 90 -7.28 -8.26 -13.66
N TRP A 91 -7.91 -7.21 -13.10
CA TRP A 91 -9.03 -6.53 -13.75
C TRP A 91 -8.66 -5.98 -15.13
N GLN A 92 -7.50 -5.34 -15.26
CA GLN A 92 -7.02 -4.84 -16.55
C GLN A 92 -6.73 -5.96 -17.56
N ARG A 93 -6.38 -7.15 -17.07
CA ARG A 93 -6.07 -8.34 -17.86
C ARG A 93 -7.21 -9.36 -17.94
N ARG A 94 -8.40 -9.02 -17.44
CA ARG A 94 -9.52 -9.98 -17.32
C ARG A 94 -9.96 -10.62 -18.63
N GLY A 95 -9.63 -10.01 -19.78
CA GLY A 95 -9.89 -10.57 -21.11
C GLY A 95 -9.02 -11.79 -21.45
N ASP A 96 -7.93 -12.02 -20.74
CA ASP A 96 -7.06 -13.19 -20.91
C ASP A 96 -7.68 -14.49 -20.35
N LEU A 97 -8.74 -14.37 -19.56
CA LEU A 97 -9.35 -15.46 -18.80
C LEU A 97 -10.83 -15.61 -19.16
N PRO A 98 -11.41 -16.81 -18.98
CA PRO A 98 -12.86 -16.95 -19.00
C PRO A 98 -13.48 -16.11 -17.88
N ARG A 99 -14.60 -15.46 -18.18
CA ARG A 99 -15.25 -14.48 -17.30
C ARG A 99 -15.51 -15.01 -15.88
N TRP A 100 -15.93 -16.26 -15.76
CA TRP A 100 -16.22 -16.88 -14.45
C TRP A 100 -14.96 -17.01 -13.58
N LEU A 101 -13.80 -17.31 -14.18
CA LEU A 101 -12.53 -17.45 -13.44
C LEU A 101 -12.02 -16.09 -12.97
N ALA A 102 -12.07 -15.07 -13.84
CA ALA A 102 -11.69 -13.72 -13.47
C ALA A 102 -12.57 -13.18 -12.33
N LEU A 103 -13.89 -13.32 -12.45
CA LEU A 103 -14.83 -12.87 -11.42
C LEU A 103 -14.71 -13.69 -10.12
N GLY A 104 -14.56 -15.01 -10.21
CA GLY A 104 -14.35 -15.87 -9.05
C GLY A 104 -13.07 -15.52 -8.29
N THR A 105 -11.97 -15.28 -9.02
CA THR A 105 -10.69 -14.85 -8.42
C THR A 105 -10.83 -13.50 -7.72
N LEU A 106 -11.46 -12.52 -8.37
CA LEU A 106 -11.71 -11.20 -7.77
C LEU A 106 -12.64 -11.27 -6.56
N LEU A 107 -13.65 -12.15 -6.58
CA LEU A 107 -14.58 -12.35 -5.47
C LEU A 107 -13.86 -12.94 -4.24
N VAL A 108 -13.06 -13.99 -4.43
CA VAL A 108 -12.29 -14.60 -3.34
C VAL A 108 -11.25 -13.61 -2.80
N GLY A 109 -10.61 -12.83 -3.69
CA GLY A 109 -9.76 -11.69 -3.33
C GLY A 109 -10.47 -10.65 -2.48
N LEU A 110 -11.70 -10.27 -2.86
CA LEU A 110 -12.52 -9.30 -2.13
C LEU A 110 -12.94 -9.82 -0.75
N ILE A 111 -13.30 -11.09 -0.63
CA ILE A 111 -13.62 -11.71 0.67
C ILE A 111 -12.41 -11.62 1.61
N ALA A 112 -11.23 -12.03 1.14
CA ALA A 112 -10.01 -11.91 1.94
C ALA A 112 -9.70 -10.45 2.30
N LEU A 113 -9.82 -9.51 1.35
CA LEU A 113 -9.64 -8.08 1.60
C LEU A 113 -10.58 -7.58 2.72
N ILE A 114 -11.86 -7.97 2.70
CA ILE A 114 -12.83 -7.63 3.76
C ILE A 114 -12.33 -8.10 5.13
N LEU A 115 -11.84 -9.33 5.21
CA LEU A 115 -11.38 -9.93 6.47
C LEU A 115 -10.13 -9.24 7.06
N THR A 116 -9.31 -8.57 6.24
CA THR A 116 -8.13 -7.84 6.74
C THR A 116 -8.45 -6.56 7.51
N ILE A 117 -9.64 -5.98 7.32
CA ILE A 117 -10.08 -4.71 7.93
C ILE A 117 -9.06 -3.55 7.69
N SER A 118 -8.29 -3.61 6.60
CA SER A 118 -7.28 -2.60 6.28
C SER A 118 -7.90 -1.34 5.66
N LEU A 119 -8.01 -0.26 6.44
CA LEU A 119 -8.54 1.03 5.98
C LEU A 119 -7.78 1.58 4.75
N SER A 120 -6.45 1.48 4.74
CA SER A 120 -5.62 1.99 3.64
C SER A 120 -5.91 1.25 2.33
N ALA A 121 -6.04 -0.08 2.40
CA ALA A 121 -6.36 -0.90 1.23
C ALA A 121 -7.80 -0.69 0.74
N TRP A 122 -8.77 -0.51 1.64
CA TRP A 122 -10.14 -0.16 1.26
C TRP A 122 -10.21 1.17 0.52
N LEU A 123 -9.54 2.20 1.02
CA LEU A 123 -9.46 3.50 0.34
C LEU A 123 -8.80 3.36 -1.04
N ALA A 124 -7.69 2.61 -1.14
CA ALA A 124 -7.03 2.33 -2.40
C ALA A 124 -7.95 1.60 -3.40
N ALA A 125 -8.71 0.60 -2.94
CA ALA A 125 -9.66 -0.14 -3.76
C ALA A 125 -10.80 0.76 -4.27
N VAL A 126 -11.42 1.55 -3.38
CA VAL A 126 -12.50 2.47 -3.73
C VAL A 126 -12.01 3.52 -4.73
N LEU A 127 -10.83 4.11 -4.52
CA LEU A 127 -10.26 5.11 -5.43
C LEU A 127 -9.87 4.49 -6.79
N ALA A 128 -9.37 3.25 -6.81
CA ALA A 128 -9.11 2.54 -8.06
C ALA A 128 -10.40 2.22 -8.83
N ILE A 129 -11.47 1.79 -8.15
CA ILE A 129 -12.78 1.57 -8.76
C ILE A 129 -13.34 2.89 -9.30
N ALA A 130 -13.34 3.95 -8.49
CA ALA A 130 -13.79 5.27 -8.90
C ALA A 130 -13.05 5.77 -10.14
N PHE A 131 -11.73 5.60 -10.17
CA PHE A 131 -10.91 5.89 -11.35
C PHE A 131 -11.43 5.17 -12.61
N PHE A 132 -11.68 3.86 -12.57
CA PHE A 132 -12.18 3.13 -13.74
C PHE A 132 -13.56 3.62 -14.21
N LEU A 133 -14.40 4.11 -13.29
CA LEU A 133 -15.73 4.65 -13.61
C LEU A 133 -15.68 6.05 -14.25
N VAL A 134 -14.71 6.89 -13.88
CA VAL A 134 -14.67 8.31 -14.28
C VAL A 134 -13.54 8.70 -15.23
N LYS A 135 -12.50 7.87 -15.42
CA LYS A 135 -11.30 8.24 -16.18
C LYS A 135 -11.53 8.72 -17.62
N ASN A 136 -12.60 8.23 -18.26
CA ASN A 136 -12.98 8.64 -19.63
C ASN A 136 -13.85 9.91 -19.65
N LYS A 137 -14.37 10.35 -18.50
CA LYS A 137 -15.17 11.56 -18.35
C LYS A 137 -14.31 12.78 -18.05
N PHE A 138 -13.10 12.57 -17.53
CA PHE A 138 -12.19 13.65 -17.17
C PHE A 138 -11.31 14.09 -18.32
N ASP A 139 -11.26 15.40 -18.55
CA ASP A 139 -10.28 16.03 -19.43
C ASP A 139 -8.87 16.05 -18.78
N PRO A 140 -7.80 16.38 -19.52
CA PRO A 140 -6.43 16.42 -18.97
C PRO A 140 -6.24 17.38 -17.78
N ILE A 141 -6.97 18.50 -17.74
CA ILE A 141 -6.88 19.49 -16.65
C ILE A 141 -7.52 18.90 -15.39
N GLN A 142 -8.71 18.31 -15.50
CA GLN A 142 -9.41 17.64 -14.42
C GLN A 142 -8.59 16.47 -13.85
N LYS A 143 -7.93 15.68 -14.70
CA LYS A 143 -7.00 14.61 -14.26
C LYS A 143 -5.83 15.18 -13.46
N LYS A 144 -5.25 16.30 -13.90
CA LYS A 144 -4.17 16.99 -13.17
C LYS A 144 -4.64 17.53 -11.83
N LEU A 145 -5.81 18.16 -11.76
CA LEU A 145 -6.39 18.66 -10.51
C LEU A 145 -6.69 17.51 -9.54
N PHE A 146 -7.24 16.40 -10.03
CA PHE A 146 -7.46 15.21 -9.22
C PHE A 146 -6.14 14.62 -8.72
N LEU A 147 -5.09 14.60 -9.55
CA LEU A 147 -3.77 14.16 -9.14
C LEU A 147 -3.18 15.07 -8.03
N ILE A 148 -3.35 16.39 -8.13
CA ILE A 148 -2.95 17.31 -7.05
C ILE A 148 -3.75 17.05 -5.78
N GLY A 149 -5.07 16.90 -5.91
CA GLY A 149 -5.98 16.62 -4.80
C GLY A 149 -5.71 15.28 -4.12
N ILE A 150 -5.33 14.24 -4.87
CA ILE A 150 -4.99 12.96 -4.25
C ILE A 150 -3.68 13.05 -3.50
N TRP A 151 -2.64 13.66 -4.08
CA TRP A 151 -1.34 13.79 -3.41
C TRP A 151 -1.38 14.74 -2.22
N SER A 152 -2.32 15.70 -2.16
CA SER A 152 -2.52 16.52 -0.96
C SER A 152 -2.98 15.69 0.25
N PHE A 153 -3.65 14.55 0.04
CA PHE A 153 -4.01 13.64 1.15
C PHE A 153 -2.81 13.12 1.92
N ALA A 154 -1.63 12.99 1.29
CA ALA A 154 -0.41 12.58 1.97
C ALA A 154 -0.05 13.51 3.14
N ILE A 155 -0.41 14.80 3.02
CA ILE A 155 -0.19 15.84 4.03
C ILE A 155 -1.42 16.02 4.92
N ILE A 156 -2.63 15.95 4.35
CA ILE A 156 -3.88 16.20 5.10
C ILE A 156 -4.18 15.07 6.09
N ILE A 157 -3.95 13.80 5.72
CA ILE A 157 -4.24 12.64 6.57
C ILE A 157 -3.63 12.76 7.98
N PRO A 158 -2.31 12.96 8.16
CA PRO A 158 -1.73 13.05 9.50
C PRO A 158 -2.33 14.20 10.33
N LEU A 159 -2.66 15.33 9.72
CA LEU A 159 -3.32 16.46 10.40
C LEU A 159 -4.73 16.09 10.88
N THR A 160 -5.52 15.42 10.02
CA THR A 160 -6.87 14.98 10.39
C THR A 160 -6.86 13.89 11.47
N LEU A 161 -5.89 12.98 11.44
CA LEU A 161 -5.74 11.95 12.47
C LEU A 161 -5.42 12.55 13.84
N ALA A 162 -4.57 13.58 13.89
CA ALA A 162 -4.24 14.29 15.13
C ALA A 162 -5.48 14.93 15.77
N GLN A 163 -6.40 15.48 14.96
CA GLN A 163 -7.67 16.01 15.44
C GLN A 163 -8.65 14.90 15.84
N LEU A 164 -8.71 13.80 15.08
CA LEU A 164 -9.64 12.70 15.34
C LEU A 164 -9.36 11.99 16.67
N VAL A 165 -8.10 11.88 17.08
CA VAL A 165 -7.71 11.27 18.36
C VAL A 165 -8.28 12.02 19.57
N GLN A 166 -8.59 13.32 19.44
CA GLN A 166 -9.25 14.08 20.50
C GLN A 166 -10.70 13.64 20.76
N ILE A 167 -11.31 12.94 19.79
CA ILE A 167 -12.70 12.50 19.83
C ILE A 167 -12.80 10.97 19.95
N SER A 168 -11.76 10.24 19.51
CA SER A 168 -11.70 8.78 19.53
C SER A 168 -10.39 8.27 20.11
N ALA A 169 -10.46 7.61 21.26
CA ALA A 169 -9.32 6.98 21.93
C ALA A 169 -9.00 5.58 21.40
N HIS A 170 -9.36 5.26 20.14
CA HIS A 170 -9.09 3.93 19.59
C HIS A 170 -7.57 3.67 19.55
N PRO A 171 -7.05 2.57 20.12
CA PRO A 171 -5.60 2.37 20.28
C PRO A 171 -4.79 2.46 18.98
N SER A 172 -5.36 1.97 17.87
CA SER A 172 -4.68 2.09 16.57
C SER A 172 -4.55 3.55 16.10
N LEU A 173 -5.48 4.44 16.42
CA LEU A 173 -5.40 5.85 16.03
C LEU A 173 -4.39 6.59 16.91
N VAL A 174 -4.47 6.38 18.23
CA VAL A 174 -3.55 6.97 19.21
C VAL A 174 -2.10 6.65 18.86
N ARG A 175 -1.78 5.36 18.64
CA ARG A 175 -0.42 4.92 18.27
C ARG A 175 0.07 5.53 16.95
N ARG A 176 -0.80 5.67 15.95
CA ARG A 176 -0.44 6.29 14.66
C ARG A 176 -0.07 7.76 14.83
N VAL A 177 -0.85 8.50 15.63
CA VAL A 177 -0.57 9.91 15.93
C VAL A 177 0.74 10.03 16.72
N ALA A 178 0.91 9.24 17.79
CA ALA A 178 2.14 9.24 18.58
C ALA A 178 3.41 8.95 17.74
N LEU A 179 3.35 7.97 16.82
CA LEU A 179 4.47 7.68 15.93
C LEU A 179 4.74 8.81 14.92
N ASN A 180 3.69 9.47 14.42
CA ASN A 180 3.85 10.62 13.54
C ASN A 180 4.44 11.83 14.28
N GLU A 181 4.08 12.04 15.55
CA GLU A 181 4.67 13.09 16.40
C GLU A 181 6.18 12.86 16.60
N VAL A 182 6.59 11.61 16.83
CA VAL A 182 8.02 11.25 16.88
C VAL A 182 8.72 11.54 15.55
N ALA A 183 8.11 11.22 14.42
CA ALA A 183 8.68 11.52 13.10
C ALA A 183 8.85 13.03 12.87
N VAL A 184 7.85 13.83 13.26
CA VAL A 184 7.93 15.30 13.21
C VAL A 184 9.03 15.82 14.13
N ALA A 185 9.13 15.32 15.36
CA ALA A 185 10.17 15.72 16.31
C ALA A 185 11.58 15.42 15.77
N ASN A 186 11.80 14.23 15.23
CA ASN A 186 13.06 13.83 14.61
C ASN A 186 13.42 14.72 13.42
N PHE A 187 12.45 15.05 12.57
CA PHE A 187 12.63 15.97 11.44
C PHE A 187 12.99 17.39 11.92
N VAL A 188 12.29 17.93 12.92
CA VAL A 188 12.56 19.27 13.47
C VAL A 188 13.97 19.36 14.05
N GLN A 189 14.46 18.29 14.69
CA GLN A 189 15.81 18.24 15.24
C GLN A 189 16.89 18.09 14.15
N ASN A 190 16.61 17.36 13.07
CA ASN A 190 17.58 17.05 12.00
C ASN A 190 17.01 17.31 10.59
N PRO A 191 16.63 18.56 10.22
CA PRO A 191 15.80 18.82 9.05
C PRO A 191 16.52 18.61 7.70
N ILE A 192 17.84 18.78 7.67
CA ILE A 192 18.63 18.71 6.43
C ILE A 192 18.88 17.27 6.02
N TRP A 193 19.47 16.48 6.92
CA TRP A 193 19.97 15.13 6.66
C TRP A 193 19.12 14.01 7.28
N GLY A 194 18.21 14.35 8.18
CA GLY A 194 17.47 13.37 8.99
C GLY A 194 18.36 12.64 9.99
N THR A 195 17.81 11.57 10.56
CA THR A 195 18.44 10.73 11.59
C THR A 195 19.21 9.53 11.01
N GLY A 196 19.27 9.40 9.69
CA GLY A 196 19.85 8.26 8.96
C GLY A 196 18.79 7.32 8.40
N LEU A 197 19.10 6.68 7.27
CA LEU A 197 18.20 5.73 6.62
C LEU A 197 17.92 4.52 7.54
N ASN A 198 16.66 4.18 7.72
CA ASN A 198 16.21 3.01 8.48
C ASN A 198 16.62 3.04 9.98
N THR A 199 16.80 4.23 10.56
CA THR A 199 17.14 4.41 11.97
C THR A 199 15.93 4.72 12.85
N PHE A 200 14.76 4.99 12.29
CA PHE A 200 13.60 5.47 13.05
C PHE A 200 13.24 4.57 14.25
N THR A 201 13.12 3.26 14.03
CA THR A 201 12.76 2.30 15.10
C THR A 201 13.86 2.13 16.13
N LYS A 202 15.12 2.24 15.72
CA LYS A 202 16.28 2.23 16.62
C LYS A 202 16.24 3.45 17.54
N GLU A 203 16.09 4.65 16.99
CA GLU A 203 16.02 5.89 17.77
C GLU A 203 14.81 5.89 18.70
N LEU A 204 13.64 5.44 18.20
CA LEU A 204 12.45 5.27 19.04
C LEU A 204 12.75 4.31 20.20
N SER A 205 13.38 3.15 19.96
CA SER A 205 13.68 2.20 21.03
C SER A 205 14.60 2.75 22.13
N LEU A 206 15.47 3.70 21.80
CA LEU A 206 16.44 4.29 22.72
C LEU A 206 15.89 5.51 23.47
N THR A 207 14.98 6.26 22.85
CA THR A 207 14.53 7.57 23.33
C THR A 207 13.05 7.62 23.71
N ASN A 208 12.31 6.51 23.52
CA ASN A 208 10.86 6.51 23.74
C ASN A 208 10.51 6.80 25.21
N THR A 209 9.88 7.96 25.42
CA THR A 209 9.25 8.35 26.68
C THR A 209 7.72 8.26 26.62
N ASN A 210 7.15 7.95 25.45
CA ASN A 210 5.72 7.86 25.24
C ASN A 210 5.19 6.49 25.69
N LYS A 211 4.31 6.52 26.70
CA LYS A 211 3.67 5.32 27.29
C LYS A 211 2.83 4.54 26.27
N ASP A 212 2.22 5.21 25.31
CA ASP A 212 1.43 4.55 24.25
C ASP A 212 2.29 3.70 23.31
N LEU A 213 3.62 3.92 23.32
CA LEU A 213 4.60 3.27 22.46
C LEU A 213 5.56 2.32 23.18
N GLU A 214 5.46 2.15 24.50
CA GLU A 214 6.46 1.43 25.34
C GLU A 214 6.82 0.03 24.81
N ARG A 215 5.84 -0.70 24.27
CA ARG A 215 6.03 -2.02 23.63
C ARG A 215 5.59 -2.04 22.17
N PHE A 216 5.52 -0.88 21.55
CA PHE A 216 5.03 -0.68 20.18
C PHE A 216 6.07 0.09 19.36
N ILE A 217 7.26 -0.50 19.26
CA ILE A 217 8.35 0.05 18.46
C ILE A 217 8.11 -0.31 17.00
N GLN A 218 7.46 0.60 16.28
CA GLN A 218 7.17 0.47 14.85
C GLN A 218 7.51 1.76 14.11
N PRO A 219 7.71 1.72 12.79
CA PRO A 219 7.88 2.93 11.99
C PRO A 219 6.65 3.82 12.00
N ALA A 220 6.83 5.12 11.73
CA ALA A 220 5.72 6.03 11.52
C ALA A 220 4.84 5.56 10.36
N HIS A 221 3.53 5.47 10.61
CA HIS A 221 2.53 4.96 9.66
C HIS A 221 2.15 5.98 8.58
N ASN A 222 3.10 6.83 8.20
CA ASN A 222 3.02 7.81 7.13
C ASN A 222 4.41 7.94 6.49
N ILE A 223 4.60 7.35 5.31
CA ILE A 223 5.90 7.28 4.62
C ILE A 223 6.50 8.67 4.33
N PRO A 224 5.72 9.70 3.92
CA PRO A 224 6.27 11.05 3.77
C PRO A 224 6.91 11.59 5.06
N LEU A 225 6.25 11.47 6.20
CA LEU A 225 6.81 11.88 7.49
C LEU A 225 8.01 11.01 7.90
N LEU A 226 7.90 9.69 7.70
CA LEU A 226 8.97 8.75 8.00
C LEU A 226 10.25 9.08 7.21
N THR A 227 10.13 9.27 5.90
CA THR A 227 11.29 9.59 5.04
C THR A 227 11.86 10.97 5.38
N LEU A 228 11.03 11.98 5.65
CA LEU A 228 11.53 13.26 6.16
C LEU A 228 12.33 13.12 7.46
N SER A 229 11.87 12.28 8.39
CA SER A 229 12.57 12.05 9.66
C SER A 229 13.91 11.31 9.52
N GLU A 230 14.03 10.43 8.53
CA GLU A 230 15.21 9.57 8.33
C GLU A 230 16.25 10.21 7.41
N ILE A 231 15.85 10.83 6.30
CA ILE A 231 16.77 11.33 5.26
C ILE A 231 16.69 12.85 5.03
N GLY A 232 15.85 13.55 5.79
CA GLY A 232 15.71 15.00 5.74
C GLY A 232 15.22 15.54 4.39
N VAL A 233 15.20 16.87 4.26
CA VAL A 233 14.80 17.55 3.02
C VAL A 233 15.73 17.19 1.86
N VAL A 234 17.04 17.07 2.09
CA VAL A 234 18.00 16.79 1.01
C VAL A 234 17.74 15.41 0.41
N GLY A 235 17.55 14.39 1.25
CA GLY A 235 17.26 13.04 0.79
C GLY A 235 15.92 12.95 0.05
N VAL A 236 14.88 13.58 0.58
CA VAL A 236 13.56 13.62 -0.08
C VAL A 236 13.63 14.31 -1.45
N LEU A 237 14.31 15.46 -1.55
CA LEU A 237 14.50 16.14 -2.83
C LEU A 237 15.32 15.31 -3.83
N ALA A 238 16.32 14.56 -3.38
CA ALA A 238 17.09 13.66 -4.23
C ALA A 238 16.21 12.53 -4.81
N VAL A 239 15.34 11.91 -3.98
CA VAL A 239 14.39 10.88 -4.43
C VAL A 239 13.38 11.46 -5.41
N LEU A 240 12.79 12.63 -5.11
CA LEU A 240 11.86 13.30 -6.02
C LEU A 240 12.54 13.66 -7.34
N GLY A 241 13.79 14.15 -7.29
CA GLY A 241 14.60 14.44 -8.47
C GLY A 241 14.83 13.21 -9.34
N LEU A 242 15.13 12.06 -8.72
CA LEU A 242 15.26 10.78 -9.42
C LEU A 242 13.93 10.37 -10.08
N LEU A 243 12.81 10.46 -9.37
CA LEU A 243 11.49 10.12 -9.93
C LEU A 243 11.12 11.02 -11.10
N ILE A 244 11.38 12.34 -11.00
CA ILE A 244 11.17 13.29 -12.09
C ILE A 244 12.07 12.96 -13.28
N TRP A 245 13.34 12.63 -13.03
CA TRP A 245 14.28 12.22 -14.08
C TRP A 245 13.81 10.94 -14.81
N LEU A 246 13.34 9.94 -14.06
CA LEU A 246 12.78 8.71 -14.64
C LEU A 246 11.51 8.99 -15.47
N GLN A 247 10.67 9.93 -15.04
CA GLN A 247 9.45 10.33 -15.76
C GLN A 247 9.71 11.05 -17.09
N ARG A 248 10.91 11.60 -17.32
CA ARG A 248 11.27 12.24 -18.61
C ARG A 248 11.21 11.28 -19.81
N LYS A 249 11.03 9.97 -19.58
CA LYS A 249 10.94 8.92 -20.61
C LYS A 249 9.52 8.62 -21.15
N ASN A 250 8.57 9.55 -21.00
CA ASN A 250 7.13 9.44 -21.30
C ASN A 250 6.37 8.56 -20.28
N TYR A 251 5.27 9.09 -19.75
CA TYR A 251 4.30 8.37 -18.92
C TYR A 251 2.87 8.65 -19.44
N HIS A 252 1.94 7.73 -19.19
CA HIS A 252 0.54 7.95 -19.50
C HIS A 252 -0.18 8.58 -18.28
N PRO A 253 -0.87 9.73 -18.40
CA PRO A 253 -1.54 10.39 -17.28
C PRO A 253 -2.51 9.48 -16.52
N ASP A 254 -3.26 8.63 -17.23
CA ASP A 254 -4.16 7.66 -16.58
C ASP A 254 -3.42 6.59 -15.77
N SER A 255 -2.22 6.18 -16.20
CA SER A 255 -1.42 5.21 -15.44
C SER A 255 -0.85 5.83 -14.19
N LEU A 256 -0.34 7.07 -14.27
CA LEU A 256 0.11 7.84 -13.11
C LEU A 256 -1.03 8.07 -12.12
N LEU A 257 -2.20 8.43 -12.63
CA LEU A 257 -3.37 8.66 -11.82
C LEU A 257 -3.86 7.38 -11.14
N LEU A 258 -3.99 6.27 -11.86
CA LEU A 258 -4.35 4.97 -11.28
C LEU A 258 -3.34 4.51 -10.21
N ALA A 259 -2.03 4.63 -10.51
CA ALA A 259 -0.99 4.30 -9.55
C ALA A 259 -1.07 5.18 -8.31
N SER A 260 -1.41 6.47 -8.45
CA SER A 260 -1.61 7.39 -7.33
C SER A 260 -2.86 7.05 -6.51
N CYS A 261 -3.96 6.64 -7.14
CA CYS A 261 -5.16 6.14 -6.46
C CYS A 261 -4.88 4.97 -5.53
N ILE A 262 -3.88 4.14 -5.87
CA ILE A 262 -3.49 3.00 -5.07
C ILE A 262 -2.39 3.39 -4.08
N ALA A 263 -1.33 4.04 -4.53
CA ALA A 263 -0.15 4.33 -3.72
C ALA A 263 -0.46 5.29 -2.57
N VAL A 264 -1.20 6.37 -2.80
CA VAL A 264 -1.38 7.45 -1.81
C VAL A 264 -2.07 6.97 -0.54
N PRO A 265 -3.19 6.25 -0.57
CA PRO A 265 -3.78 5.70 0.66
C PRO A 265 -2.84 4.76 1.40
N LEU A 266 -2.12 3.91 0.67
CA LEU A 266 -1.20 2.91 1.25
C LEU A 266 0.03 3.56 1.90
N LEU A 267 0.60 4.61 1.30
CA LEU A 267 1.75 5.33 1.85
C LEU A 267 1.40 6.30 2.98
N SER A 268 0.15 6.76 3.05
CA SER A 268 -0.27 7.79 4.00
C SER A 268 -0.76 7.22 5.34
N LEU A 269 -1.11 5.94 5.34
CA LEU A 269 -1.73 5.23 6.46
C LEU A 269 -0.94 3.98 6.87
N ASP A 270 0.18 3.67 6.23
CA ASP A 270 1.03 2.55 6.63
C ASP A 270 2.47 2.77 6.14
N HIS A 271 3.41 2.02 6.69
CA HIS A 271 4.85 2.16 6.44
C HIS A 271 5.43 1.04 5.57
N TYR A 272 4.67 -0.04 5.33
CA TYR A 272 5.23 -1.26 4.74
C TYR A 272 5.75 -1.09 3.30
N LEU A 273 5.20 -0.14 2.51
CA LEU A 273 5.69 0.14 1.16
C LEU A 273 7.14 0.65 1.14
N TYR A 274 7.61 1.21 2.25
CA TYR A 274 8.98 1.68 2.41
C TYR A 274 9.86 0.67 3.15
N THR A 275 9.31 0.06 4.20
CA THR A 275 10.10 -0.69 5.19
C THR A 275 10.16 -2.20 4.93
N LEU A 276 9.15 -2.80 4.28
CA LEU A 276 9.12 -4.23 4.00
C LEU A 276 9.48 -4.53 2.54
N GLU A 277 10.16 -5.65 2.31
CA GLU A 277 10.56 -6.10 0.96
C GLU A 277 9.35 -6.30 0.03
N SER A 278 8.30 -6.95 0.52
CA SER A 278 7.05 -7.14 -0.24
C SER A 278 6.39 -5.82 -0.62
N GLY A 279 6.47 -4.82 0.26
CA GLY A 279 5.98 -3.47 -0.02
C GLY A 279 6.84 -2.73 -1.05
N ARG A 280 8.18 -2.82 -0.95
CA ARG A 280 9.10 -2.24 -1.94
C ARG A 280 8.93 -2.87 -3.33
N LEU A 281 8.70 -4.18 -3.40
CA LEU A 281 8.34 -4.85 -4.66
C LEU A 281 6.99 -4.37 -5.21
N ALA A 282 6.00 -4.13 -4.34
CA ALA A 282 4.73 -3.54 -4.74
C ALA A 282 4.90 -2.12 -5.30
N VAL A 283 5.78 -1.29 -4.72
CA VAL A 283 6.16 0.02 -5.28
C VAL A 283 6.80 -0.15 -6.65
N ALA A 284 7.71 -1.11 -6.83
CA ALA A 284 8.32 -1.37 -8.13
C ALA A 284 7.28 -1.73 -9.21
N VAL A 285 6.28 -2.56 -8.86
CA VAL A 285 5.15 -2.87 -9.75
C VAL A 285 4.35 -1.63 -10.12
N LEU A 286 4.03 -0.76 -9.16
CA LEU A 286 3.32 0.49 -9.42
C LEU A 286 4.14 1.45 -10.29
N LEU A 287 5.45 1.55 -10.07
CA LEU A 287 6.35 2.34 -10.91
C LEU A 287 6.42 1.80 -12.34
N LEU A 288 6.46 0.47 -12.52
CA LEU A 288 6.43 -0.16 -13.84
C LEU A 288 5.12 0.14 -14.58
N MET A 289 3.98 0.31 -13.89
CA MET A 289 2.74 0.75 -14.52
C MET A 289 2.85 2.18 -15.09
N VAL A 290 3.67 3.03 -14.48
CA VAL A 290 3.79 4.46 -14.83
C VAL A 290 4.89 4.72 -15.86
N LEU A 291 6.06 4.08 -15.73
CA LEU A 291 7.31 4.50 -16.39
C LEU A 291 7.54 3.91 -17.79
N VAL A 292 6.63 3.09 -18.36
CA VAL A 292 6.91 2.43 -19.64
C VAL A 292 6.35 3.21 -20.84
N LYS A 293 7.25 3.43 -21.81
CA LYS A 293 7.02 4.04 -23.11
C LYS A 293 5.88 3.34 -23.86
N GLU A 294 4.94 4.09 -24.43
CA GLU A 294 4.16 3.58 -25.55
C GLU A 294 5.13 3.21 -26.66
N SER A 295 5.18 1.93 -27.08
CA SER A 295 5.90 1.64 -28.32
C SER A 295 5.26 2.51 -29.40
N GLU A 296 6.10 3.26 -30.11
CA GLU A 296 5.73 4.05 -31.28
C GLU A 296 4.69 3.27 -32.08
N LYS A 297 3.58 3.92 -32.43
CA LYS A 297 2.75 3.43 -33.53
C LYS A 297 3.72 3.25 -34.68
N GLU A 298 3.88 2.03 -35.19
CA GLU A 298 4.41 1.87 -36.54
C GLU A 298 3.55 2.79 -37.41
N PRO A 299 4.15 3.77 -38.11
CA PRO A 299 3.38 4.54 -39.07
C PRO A 299 2.83 3.53 -40.07
N ASP A 300 1.51 3.55 -40.27
CA ASP A 300 0.83 2.72 -41.25
C ASP A 300 1.65 2.74 -42.54
N SER A 301 2.23 1.60 -42.90
CA SER A 301 2.92 1.41 -44.16
C SER A 301 1.85 1.47 -45.25
N VAL A 302 1.73 2.66 -45.86
CA VAL A 302 0.98 2.90 -47.10
C VAL A 302 1.61 2.13 -48.25
#